data_AF-A0A1H2KTT6-F1
#
_entry.id   AF-A0A1H2KTT6-F1
#
_cell.length_a   1.000
_cell.length_b   1.000
_cell.length_c   1.000
_cell.angle_alpha   90.00
_cell.angle_beta   90.00
_cell.angle_gamma   90.00
#
_symmetry.space_group_name_H-M   'P 1'
#
loop_
_entity.id
_entity.type
_entity.pdbx_description
1 polymer ?
#
loop_
_entity_poly.entity_id
_entity_poly.type
_entity_poly.pdbx_seq_one_letter_code
_entity_poly.pdbx_strand_id
1 'polypeptide(L)'
;MRKGLSHSRRSTRPLVAALAVTISATFAVAGAGASDAAPVVNPQAGKVVAHSGFNVKRDGFSFENWGANDALHRRGLTIEGMRAVFGDEVCARIVLGICSPTTVAELVQEEFNESMTGGHCYGMAALAGLYNTKRLSQFPLALPGQSVYSMPASGPLDELIARMFITQGFPPTDLAASEVSVPQALSKLRTAWSRNDNYILAIYTDDEKSAGHAINPIALRDLGDGKRGIVVYDNNFPGTEKMVVVDPAADTWYYSTATNPSEPTMLFQGSQKNKMMLVPLSKVLARHQDPDLRTDDTVVVVSDTNGSARGAGDVDWDARVTDLSGNPIPGVEQQILFNNDNTARFTVPAGKKFRIVVDGVDAGRTADITATALSAGGAVAVGDLEVPAGATSALDIDPVRHAIRVTSSAPTTAEFEVATEDSLRSVSTETSQLAIGPGSSVSVGATSPVGVTVQTEGRAQKFRVAVERSDTIADRSAVTQTPVTLRPGAKLDVPVNLWTGWTPLTATVRAGGSTTAVPLTVR
;
A
#
# COMPACT_ATOMS: atom_id res chain seq x y z
N MET A 1 -23.25 3.29 19.40
CA MET A 1 -22.69 4.21 20.43
C MET A 1 -22.09 3.38 21.57
N ARG A 2 -20.78 3.13 21.54
CA ARG A 2 -20.01 2.54 22.65
C ARG A 2 -18.78 3.42 22.86
N LYS A 3 -18.62 3.90 24.09
CA LYS A 3 -17.56 4.82 24.55
C LYS A 3 -16.26 4.04 24.76
N GLY A 4 -15.18 4.48 24.11
CA GLY A 4 -13.82 4.02 24.38
C GLY A 4 -13.28 4.60 25.68
N LEU A 5 -12.82 3.73 26.57
CA LEU A 5 -12.11 4.08 27.80
C LEU A 5 -10.62 4.22 27.48
N SER A 6 -10.15 5.46 27.39
CA SER A 6 -8.73 5.83 27.39
C SER A 6 -8.15 5.64 28.79
N HIS A 7 -7.02 4.93 28.91
CA HIS A 7 -6.23 4.85 30.13
C HIS A 7 -4.89 5.55 29.93
N SER A 8 -4.88 6.85 30.26
CA SER A 8 -3.70 7.67 30.47
C SER A 8 -2.95 7.22 31.72
N ARG A 9 -1.68 6.81 31.59
CA ARG A 9 -0.74 6.71 32.70
C ARG A 9 0.29 7.83 32.61
N ARG A 10 0.13 8.83 33.48
CA ARG A 10 1.15 9.84 33.79
C ARG A 10 2.31 9.17 34.54
N SER A 11 3.52 9.28 34.00
CA SER A 11 4.77 8.98 34.70
C SER A 11 5.55 10.28 34.86
N THR A 12 5.57 10.79 36.08
CA THR A 12 6.44 11.90 36.53
C THR A 12 7.78 11.33 36.95
N ARG A 13 8.89 11.78 36.33
CA ARG A 13 10.24 11.63 36.88
C ARG A 13 11.11 12.86 36.57
N PRO A 14 12.11 13.15 37.42
CA PRO A 14 12.62 14.49 37.68
C PRO A 14 13.72 14.93 36.70
N LEU A 15 13.83 16.26 36.51
CA LEU A 15 14.97 16.89 35.84
C LEU A 15 16.24 16.66 36.65
N VAL A 16 17.25 16.07 36.01
CA VAL A 16 18.65 16.19 36.43
C VAL A 16 19.35 17.02 35.36
N ALA A 17 19.76 18.23 35.73
CA ALA A 17 20.57 19.10 34.89
C ALA A 17 22.01 18.58 34.89
N ALA A 18 22.50 18.17 33.71
CA ALA A 18 23.90 17.90 33.48
C ALA A 18 24.45 18.93 32.48
N LEU A 19 25.38 19.75 32.98
CA LEU A 19 26.20 20.69 32.23
C LEU A 19 27.11 19.90 31.28
N ALA A 20 27.00 20.09 29.97
CA ALA A 20 27.95 19.56 29.01
C ALA A 20 28.60 20.73 28.24
N VAL A 21 29.92 20.80 28.36
CA VAL A 21 30.82 21.78 27.77
C VAL A 21 30.84 21.64 26.26
N THR A 22 30.55 22.73 25.55
CA THR A 22 30.66 22.85 24.09
C THR A 22 32.13 22.90 23.66
N ILE A 23 32.58 21.91 22.90
CA ILE A 23 33.76 21.99 22.05
C ILE A 23 33.26 22.03 20.60
N SER A 24 33.26 23.21 20.01
CA SER A 24 32.94 23.41 18.59
C SER A 24 34.10 22.92 17.73
N ALA A 25 33.97 21.73 17.15
CA ALA A 25 34.76 21.31 16.01
C ALA A 25 33.89 21.45 14.75
N THR A 26 34.17 22.48 13.95
CA THR A 26 33.60 22.69 12.62
C THR A 26 34.10 21.60 11.69
N PHE A 27 33.35 20.48 11.63
CA PHE A 27 33.42 19.56 10.51
C PHE A 27 32.50 20.09 9.41
N ALA A 28 33.11 20.54 8.31
CA ALA A 28 32.41 20.74 7.06
C ALA A 28 31.98 19.37 6.54
N VAL A 29 30.77 18.96 6.91
CA VAL A 29 30.06 17.88 6.23
C VAL A 29 29.64 18.46 4.89
N ALA A 30 30.28 17.98 3.82
CA ALA A 30 29.73 18.11 2.48
C ALA A 30 28.42 17.32 2.49
N GLY A 31 27.30 18.03 2.73
CA GLY A 31 25.97 17.47 2.57
C GLY A 31 25.83 17.00 1.13
N ALA A 32 25.37 15.76 0.96
CA ALA A 32 24.77 15.32 -0.28
C ALA A 32 23.70 16.36 -0.64
N GLY A 33 23.85 17.00 -1.80
CA GLY A 33 23.01 18.12 -2.18
C GLY A 33 21.55 17.67 -2.30
N ALA A 34 20.64 18.43 -1.69
CA ALA A 34 19.29 18.53 -2.21
C ALA A 34 19.42 18.82 -3.72
N SER A 35 18.83 17.96 -4.56
CA SER A 35 18.74 18.23 -5.99
C SER A 35 18.05 19.59 -6.17
N ASP A 36 18.79 20.61 -6.62
CA ASP A 36 18.25 21.95 -6.81
C ASP A 36 16.99 21.85 -7.68
N ALA A 37 15.83 22.22 -7.11
CA ALA A 37 14.56 22.21 -7.82
C ALA A 37 14.71 22.99 -9.14
N ALA A 38 14.31 22.38 -10.26
CA ALA A 38 14.30 23.09 -11.54
C ALA A 38 13.33 24.30 -11.45
N PRO A 39 13.54 25.36 -12.25
CA PRO A 39 12.69 26.55 -12.20
C PRO A 39 11.21 26.20 -12.39
N VAL A 40 10.36 26.64 -11.47
CA VAL A 40 8.90 26.55 -11.63
C VAL A 40 8.48 27.47 -12.78
N VAL A 41 7.98 26.88 -13.87
CA VAL A 41 7.52 27.63 -15.03
C VAL A 41 6.06 28.06 -14.83
N ASN A 42 5.77 29.33 -15.14
CA ASN A 42 4.41 29.85 -15.09
C ASN A 42 3.49 29.00 -16.01
N PRO A 43 2.41 28.38 -15.48
CA PRO A 43 1.50 27.55 -16.26
C PRO A 43 0.78 28.30 -17.39
N GLN A 44 0.79 29.64 -17.35
CA GLN A 44 0.24 30.50 -18.40
C GLN A 44 1.25 30.88 -19.48
N ALA A 45 2.52 30.50 -19.37
CA ALA A 45 3.55 30.79 -20.37
C ALA A 45 3.25 30.12 -21.71
N GLY A 46 3.69 30.76 -22.80
CA GLY A 46 3.53 30.23 -24.15
C GLY A 46 2.09 30.21 -24.67
N LYS A 47 1.90 29.64 -25.87
CA LYS A 47 0.61 29.57 -26.56
C LYS A 47 -0.10 28.25 -26.31
N VAL A 48 -1.37 28.27 -25.93
CA VAL A 48 -2.18 27.04 -25.83
C VAL A 48 -2.37 26.41 -27.22
N VAL A 49 -2.05 25.12 -27.34
CA VAL A 49 -2.16 24.35 -28.60
C VAL A 49 -3.16 23.20 -28.55
N ALA A 50 -3.59 22.78 -27.35
CA ALA A 50 -4.68 21.84 -27.11
C ALA A 50 -5.16 21.97 -25.66
N HIS A 51 -6.43 21.64 -25.39
CA HIS A 51 -7.03 21.72 -24.06
C HIS A 51 -8.07 20.61 -23.88
N SER A 52 -8.12 20.01 -22.70
CA SER A 52 -9.05 18.93 -22.33
C SER A 52 -10.48 19.42 -22.05
N GLY A 53 -10.60 20.68 -21.66
CA GLY A 53 -11.84 21.27 -21.11
C GLY A 53 -11.87 21.30 -19.58
N PHE A 54 -10.86 20.72 -18.93
CA PHE A 54 -10.69 20.72 -17.47
C PHE A 54 -10.33 22.09 -16.92
N ASN A 55 -11.02 22.49 -15.85
CA ASN A 55 -10.77 23.71 -15.10
C ASN A 55 -10.50 23.37 -13.64
N VAL A 56 -9.31 23.71 -13.13
CA VAL A 56 -8.87 23.33 -11.77
C VAL A 56 -9.76 23.86 -10.64
N LYS A 57 -10.50 24.95 -10.85
CA LYS A 57 -11.45 25.54 -9.88
C LYS A 57 -12.90 25.08 -10.09
N ARG A 58 -13.14 24.17 -11.04
CA ARG A 58 -14.46 23.58 -11.29
C ARG A 58 -14.43 22.06 -11.14
N ASP A 59 -13.42 21.42 -11.72
CA ASP A 59 -13.34 19.97 -11.90
C ASP A 59 -12.32 19.30 -10.98
N GLY A 60 -11.40 20.08 -10.38
CA GLY A 60 -10.48 19.61 -9.34
C GLY A 60 -11.11 19.68 -7.95
N PHE A 61 -10.54 18.95 -6.99
CA PHE A 61 -10.91 19.07 -5.58
C PHE A 61 -10.34 20.35 -4.95
N SER A 62 -11.02 20.87 -3.92
CA SER A 62 -10.56 22.03 -3.14
C SER A 62 -9.65 21.69 -1.97
N PHE A 63 -9.45 20.41 -1.70
CA PHE A 63 -8.54 19.90 -0.68
C PHE A 63 -7.39 19.18 -1.39
N GLU A 64 -6.24 19.20 -0.73
CA GLU A 64 -5.02 18.56 -1.23
C GLU A 64 -5.06 17.05 -1.04
N ASN A 65 -4.21 16.37 -1.79
CA ASN A 65 -3.85 14.99 -1.51
C ASN A 65 -3.43 14.83 -0.04
N TRP A 66 -3.78 13.68 0.55
CA TRP A 66 -3.48 13.37 1.94
C TRP A 66 -2.90 11.96 2.05
N GLY A 67 -2.16 11.74 3.12
CA GLY A 67 -1.63 10.43 3.50
C GLY A 67 -2.57 9.69 4.44
N ALA A 68 -2.13 9.45 5.67
CA ALA A 68 -2.95 8.82 6.70
C ALA A 68 -4.25 9.59 7.00
N ASN A 69 -5.28 8.85 7.44
CA ASN A 69 -6.56 9.43 7.85
C ASN A 69 -6.38 10.47 8.98
N ASP A 70 -7.10 11.58 8.88
CA ASP A 70 -7.05 12.69 9.82
C ASP A 70 -8.45 13.22 10.19
N ALA A 71 -8.54 14.44 10.72
CA ALA A 71 -9.82 15.04 11.09
C ALA A 71 -10.71 15.37 9.87
N LEU A 72 -10.11 15.67 8.71
CA LEU A 72 -10.77 16.01 7.47
C LEU A 72 -11.13 14.75 6.67
N HIS A 73 -10.15 13.86 6.49
CA HIS A 73 -10.23 12.62 5.73
C HIS A 73 -10.33 11.42 6.68
N ARG A 74 -11.52 10.87 6.81
CA ARG A 74 -11.87 9.97 7.94
C ARG A 74 -12.13 8.53 7.54
N ARG A 75 -12.03 8.21 6.24
CA ARG A 75 -12.42 6.89 5.72
C ARG A 75 -11.52 6.50 4.55
N GLY A 76 -10.90 5.33 4.65
CA GLY A 76 -10.23 4.69 3.52
C GLY A 76 -11.16 3.80 2.70
N LEU A 77 -10.59 2.79 2.06
CA LEU A 77 -11.29 1.75 1.34
C LEU A 77 -12.18 0.93 2.29
N THR A 78 -13.37 0.55 1.80
CA THR A 78 -14.33 -0.29 2.52
C THR A 78 -14.62 -1.59 1.77
N ILE A 79 -15.20 -2.59 2.45
CA ILE A 79 -15.49 -3.90 1.83
C ILE A 79 -16.48 -3.74 0.68
N GLU A 80 -17.48 -2.87 0.83
CA GLU A 80 -18.39 -2.54 -0.27
C GLU A 80 -17.67 -1.80 -1.41
N GLY A 81 -16.66 -0.98 -1.10
CA GLY A 81 -15.77 -0.38 -2.08
C GLY A 81 -14.99 -1.41 -2.89
N MET A 82 -14.40 -2.39 -2.20
CA MET A 82 -13.72 -3.51 -2.86
C MET A 82 -14.68 -4.34 -3.70
N ARG A 83 -15.84 -4.69 -3.15
CA ARG A 83 -16.90 -5.41 -3.85
C ARG A 83 -17.36 -4.67 -5.10
N ALA A 84 -17.36 -3.35 -5.08
CA ALA A 84 -17.69 -2.54 -6.25
C ALA A 84 -16.57 -2.48 -7.30
N VAL A 85 -15.34 -2.90 -6.97
CA VAL A 85 -14.19 -3.00 -7.88
C VAL A 85 -14.04 -4.42 -8.42
N PHE A 86 -14.00 -5.41 -7.53
CA PHE A 86 -13.76 -6.81 -7.86
C PHE A 86 -15.05 -7.58 -8.11
N GLY A 87 -16.10 -7.34 -7.33
CA GLY A 87 -17.38 -8.04 -7.43
C GLY A 87 -17.70 -8.82 -6.16
N ASP A 88 -18.66 -9.73 -6.27
CA ASP A 88 -19.17 -10.51 -5.13
C ASP A 88 -18.14 -11.53 -4.59
N GLU A 89 -17.02 -11.79 -5.31
CA GLU A 89 -15.94 -12.66 -4.82
C GLU A 89 -15.29 -12.17 -3.52
N VAL A 90 -15.37 -10.86 -3.23
CA VAL A 90 -14.95 -10.25 -1.96
C VAL A 90 -15.73 -10.81 -0.76
N CYS A 91 -16.91 -11.38 -0.99
CA CYS A 91 -17.82 -11.80 0.06
C CYS A 91 -17.80 -13.32 0.27
N ALA A 92 -17.46 -13.76 1.49
CA ALA A 92 -17.71 -15.13 1.93
C ALA A 92 -19.21 -15.45 1.94
N ARG A 93 -20.04 -14.43 2.19
CA ARG A 93 -21.50 -14.55 2.21
C ARG A 93 -22.17 -13.22 1.95
N ILE A 94 -23.29 -13.24 1.24
CA ILE A 94 -24.17 -12.08 1.06
C ILE A 94 -25.56 -12.39 1.63
N VAL A 95 -25.98 -11.64 2.66
CA VAL A 95 -27.32 -11.78 3.27
C VAL A 95 -28.05 -10.46 3.17
N LEU A 96 -29.22 -10.46 2.52
CA LEU A 96 -30.03 -9.24 2.29
C LEU A 96 -29.22 -8.11 1.63
N GLY A 97 -28.26 -8.47 0.77
CA GLY A 97 -27.38 -7.53 0.06
C GLY A 97 -26.16 -7.08 0.83
N ILE A 98 -26.00 -7.46 2.11
CA ILE A 98 -24.85 -7.11 2.97
C ILE A 98 -23.75 -8.16 2.79
N CYS A 99 -22.55 -7.71 2.42
CA CYS A 99 -21.35 -8.53 2.29
C CYS A 99 -20.75 -8.85 3.67
N SER A 100 -20.57 -10.14 3.98
CA SER A 100 -19.58 -10.61 4.95
C SER A 100 -18.31 -10.92 4.15
N PRO A 101 -17.20 -10.20 4.36
CA PRO A 101 -16.00 -10.39 3.54
C PRO A 101 -15.35 -11.75 3.76
N THR A 102 -14.57 -12.19 2.78
CA THR A 102 -13.54 -13.20 3.00
C THR A 102 -12.37 -12.59 3.77
N THR A 103 -11.51 -13.40 4.38
CA THR A 103 -10.41 -12.84 5.19
C THR A 103 -9.27 -12.35 4.30
N VAL A 104 -9.06 -12.96 3.13
CA VAL A 104 -8.17 -12.44 2.10
C VAL A 104 -8.66 -11.08 1.63
N ALA A 105 -9.97 -10.88 1.46
CA ALA A 105 -10.53 -9.57 1.15
C ALA A 105 -10.25 -8.53 2.26
N GLU A 106 -10.30 -8.92 3.54
CA GLU A 106 -9.94 -8.04 4.66
C GLU A 106 -8.45 -7.66 4.63
N LEU A 107 -7.56 -8.64 4.40
CA LEU A 107 -6.12 -8.40 4.26
C LEU A 107 -5.79 -7.49 3.08
N VAL A 108 -6.39 -7.72 1.92
CA VAL A 108 -6.24 -6.86 0.74
C VAL A 108 -6.73 -5.44 1.05
N GLN A 109 -7.86 -5.31 1.76
CA GLN A 109 -8.35 -3.99 2.16
C GLN A 109 -7.38 -3.26 3.07
N GLU A 110 -6.88 -3.94 4.10
CA GLU A 110 -5.95 -3.37 5.07
C GLU A 110 -4.67 -2.91 4.39
N GLU A 111 -4.06 -3.78 3.59
CA GLU A 111 -2.83 -3.49 2.86
C GLU A 111 -2.99 -2.26 1.94
N PHE A 112 -4.07 -2.18 1.15
CA PHE A 112 -4.27 -1.02 0.28
C PHE A 112 -4.59 0.25 1.07
N ASN A 113 -5.20 0.15 2.25
CA ASN A 113 -5.38 1.29 3.16
C ASN A 113 -4.04 1.78 3.73
N GLU A 114 -3.14 0.85 4.05
CA GLU A 114 -1.77 1.17 4.46
C GLU A 114 -1.00 1.82 3.32
N SER A 115 -1.06 1.28 2.09
CA SER A 115 -0.40 1.89 0.93
C SER A 115 -0.87 3.32 0.66
N MET A 116 -2.15 3.62 0.93
CA MET A 116 -2.71 4.97 0.77
C MET A 116 -2.24 5.97 1.84
N THR A 117 -1.57 5.53 2.91
CA THR A 117 -0.92 6.44 3.85
C THR A 117 0.16 7.29 3.18
N GLY A 118 0.71 6.80 2.08
CA GLY A 118 1.63 7.53 1.23
C GLY A 118 1.00 8.57 0.30
N GLY A 119 -0.31 8.48 0.07
CA GLY A 119 -1.03 9.41 -0.78
C GLY A 119 -2.21 8.78 -1.52
N HIS A 120 -3.16 9.62 -1.90
CA HIS A 120 -4.35 9.28 -2.69
C HIS A 120 -4.29 9.83 -4.13
N CYS A 121 -3.11 10.29 -4.59
CA CYS A 121 -2.92 11.01 -5.86
C CYS A 121 -3.63 10.35 -7.05
N TYR A 122 -3.44 9.03 -7.21
CA TYR A 122 -4.07 8.28 -8.30
C TYR A 122 -5.59 8.32 -8.23
N GLY A 123 -6.16 8.03 -7.05
CA GLY A 123 -7.60 8.03 -6.84
C GLY A 123 -8.22 9.41 -7.10
N MET A 124 -7.54 10.48 -6.64
CA MET A 124 -7.98 11.85 -6.89
C MET A 124 -7.90 12.22 -8.37
N ALA A 125 -6.79 11.91 -9.04
CA ALA A 125 -6.63 12.19 -10.46
C ALA A 125 -7.64 11.40 -11.32
N ALA A 126 -7.86 10.14 -10.99
CA ALA A 126 -8.86 9.30 -11.62
C ALA A 126 -10.26 9.90 -11.46
N LEU A 127 -10.68 10.19 -10.23
CA LEU A 127 -12.04 10.67 -9.95
C LEU A 127 -12.31 12.05 -10.57
N ALA A 128 -11.36 12.99 -10.46
CA ALA A 128 -11.46 14.31 -11.07
C ALA A 128 -11.57 14.22 -12.61
N GLY A 129 -10.76 13.36 -13.24
CA GLY A 129 -10.84 13.09 -14.67
C GLY A 129 -12.19 12.49 -15.09
N LEU A 130 -12.72 11.53 -14.32
CA LEU A 130 -14.00 10.88 -14.59
C LEU A 130 -15.18 11.85 -14.50
N TYR A 131 -15.17 12.75 -13.51
CA TYR A 131 -16.18 13.80 -13.38
C TYR A 131 -16.08 14.83 -14.50
N ASN A 132 -14.87 15.29 -14.84
CA ASN A 132 -14.67 16.21 -15.95
C ASN A 132 -15.22 15.67 -17.27
N THR A 133 -14.88 14.42 -17.58
CA THR A 133 -15.30 13.75 -18.82
C THR A 133 -16.75 13.27 -18.78
N LYS A 134 -17.45 13.47 -17.65
CA LYS A 134 -18.84 13.04 -17.38
C LYS A 134 -19.06 11.54 -17.51
N ARG A 135 -18.00 10.75 -17.30
CA ARG A 135 -18.06 9.28 -17.30
C ARG A 135 -18.54 8.72 -15.97
N LEU A 136 -18.42 9.51 -14.91
CA LEU A 136 -19.02 9.23 -13.61
C LEU A 136 -19.89 10.41 -13.18
N SER A 137 -21.04 10.11 -12.58
CA SER A 137 -21.93 11.11 -11.99
C SER A 137 -21.41 11.52 -10.62
N GLN A 138 -21.42 12.82 -10.32
CA GLN A 138 -21.10 13.34 -8.99
C GLN A 138 -22.23 13.11 -7.98
N PHE A 139 -23.46 12.89 -8.44
CA PHE A 139 -24.59 12.53 -7.57
C PHE A 139 -24.42 11.10 -7.03
N PRO A 140 -24.71 10.83 -5.74
CA PRO A 140 -25.35 11.72 -4.77
C PRO A 140 -24.40 12.58 -3.93
N LEU A 141 -23.08 12.52 -4.18
CA LEU A 141 -22.09 13.25 -3.37
C LEU A 141 -22.09 14.77 -3.62
N ALA A 142 -22.52 15.20 -4.80
CA ALA A 142 -22.70 16.61 -5.15
C ALA A 142 -24.17 16.93 -5.44
N LEU A 143 -24.56 18.16 -5.08
CA LEU A 143 -25.85 18.72 -5.48
C LEU A 143 -25.86 19.01 -6.99
N PRO A 144 -27.04 19.00 -7.65
CA PRO A 144 -27.14 19.40 -9.05
C PRO A 144 -26.52 20.77 -9.31
N GLY A 145 -25.54 20.84 -10.21
CA GLY A 145 -24.84 22.08 -10.58
C GLY A 145 -23.70 22.50 -9.64
N GLN A 146 -23.47 21.78 -8.54
CA GLN A 146 -22.30 21.96 -7.69
C GLN A 146 -21.04 21.52 -8.46
N SER A 147 -19.97 22.32 -8.40
CA SER A 147 -18.68 21.96 -8.99
C SER A 147 -17.91 20.99 -8.07
N VAL A 148 -17.01 20.17 -8.63
CA VAL A 148 -16.11 19.30 -7.84
C VAL A 148 -15.35 20.13 -6.82
N TYR A 149 -14.88 21.30 -7.23
CA TYR A 149 -14.12 22.21 -6.37
C TYR A 149 -14.92 22.77 -5.19
N SER A 150 -16.24 22.71 -5.24
CA SER A 150 -17.09 23.13 -4.12
C SER A 150 -17.62 21.97 -3.29
N MET A 151 -17.22 20.73 -3.61
CA MET A 151 -17.53 19.55 -2.81
C MET A 151 -16.58 19.49 -1.61
N PRO A 152 -17.08 19.50 -0.36
CA PRO A 152 -16.23 19.32 0.80
C PRO A 152 -15.71 17.88 0.87
N ALA A 153 -14.54 17.70 1.49
CA ALA A 153 -14.10 16.38 1.92
C ALA A 153 -15.16 15.73 2.83
N SER A 154 -15.35 14.42 2.66
CA SER A 154 -16.33 13.66 3.42
C SER A 154 -16.02 12.18 3.33
N GLY A 155 -16.35 11.40 4.37
CA GLY A 155 -16.08 9.96 4.37
C GLY A 155 -16.56 9.21 3.11
N PRO A 156 -17.76 9.47 2.57
CA PRO A 156 -18.19 8.86 1.30
C PRO A 156 -17.36 9.29 0.07
N LEU A 157 -16.83 10.51 0.04
CA LEU A 157 -15.94 10.96 -1.03
C LEU A 157 -14.53 10.38 -0.86
N ASP A 158 -14.02 10.34 0.36
CA ASP A 158 -12.71 9.75 0.69
C ASP A 158 -12.69 8.27 0.26
N GLU A 159 -13.75 7.51 0.60
CA GLU A 159 -13.90 6.11 0.23
C GLU A 159 -14.00 5.92 -1.30
N LEU A 160 -14.69 6.81 -2.00
CA LEU A 160 -14.76 6.75 -3.46
C LEU A 160 -13.39 7.03 -4.10
N ILE A 161 -12.61 7.95 -3.52
CA ILE A 161 -11.23 8.21 -3.94
C ILE A 161 -10.36 6.97 -3.69
N ALA A 162 -10.45 6.37 -2.51
CA ALA A 162 -9.76 5.13 -2.16
C ALA A 162 -10.15 3.96 -3.08
N ARG A 163 -11.42 3.88 -3.47
CA ARG A 163 -11.89 2.91 -4.46
C ARG A 163 -11.26 3.12 -5.83
N MET A 164 -11.15 4.37 -6.30
CA MET A 164 -10.46 4.65 -7.55
C MET A 164 -8.95 4.37 -7.45
N PHE A 165 -8.36 4.62 -6.29
CA PHE A 165 -6.95 4.38 -6.00
C PHE A 165 -6.56 2.93 -6.26
N ILE A 166 -7.28 1.96 -5.68
CA ILE A 166 -6.87 0.56 -5.78
C ILE A 166 -6.84 0.04 -7.21
N THR A 167 -7.65 0.63 -8.11
CA THR A 167 -7.72 0.20 -9.51
C THR A 167 -6.36 0.25 -10.20
N GLN A 168 -5.42 1.10 -9.77
CA GLN A 168 -4.08 1.17 -10.37
C GLN A 168 -3.26 -0.12 -10.22
N GLY A 169 -3.56 -0.92 -9.19
CA GLY A 169 -2.87 -2.18 -8.90
C GLY A 169 -3.49 -3.39 -9.61
N PHE A 170 -4.58 -3.22 -10.36
CA PHE A 170 -5.32 -4.37 -10.89
C PHE A 170 -5.68 -4.23 -12.37
N PRO A 171 -5.84 -5.36 -13.08
CA PRO A 171 -6.34 -5.36 -14.44
C PRO A 171 -7.80 -4.94 -14.47
N PRO A 172 -8.22 -4.21 -15.52
CA PRO A 172 -7.46 -3.93 -16.74
C PRO A 172 -6.60 -2.66 -16.68
N THR A 173 -6.54 -1.96 -15.55
CA THR A 173 -5.87 -0.66 -15.46
C THR A 173 -4.35 -0.81 -15.46
N ASP A 174 -3.79 -1.68 -14.63
CA ASP A 174 -2.34 -1.93 -14.55
C ASP A 174 -1.76 -2.37 -15.90
N LEU A 175 -2.44 -3.28 -16.61
CA LEU A 175 -2.05 -3.80 -17.93
C LEU A 175 -2.21 -2.77 -19.04
N ALA A 176 -3.05 -1.77 -18.84
CA ALA A 176 -3.28 -0.72 -19.81
C ALA A 176 -2.38 0.51 -19.59
N ALA A 177 -1.73 0.59 -18.43
CA ALA A 177 -0.71 1.59 -18.16
C ALA A 177 0.46 1.39 -19.12
N SER A 178 0.96 2.49 -19.70
CA SER A 178 2.05 2.39 -20.69
C SER A 178 3.05 3.52 -20.49
N GLU A 179 4.33 3.16 -20.42
CA GLU A 179 5.42 4.11 -20.59
C GLU A 179 5.39 4.69 -22.01
N VAL A 180 5.58 5.99 -22.13
CA VAL A 180 5.52 6.72 -23.41
C VAL A 180 6.66 7.72 -23.52
N SER A 181 7.18 7.89 -24.73
CA SER A 181 8.06 9.03 -25.03
C SER A 181 7.28 10.35 -24.97
N VAL A 182 7.97 11.46 -24.81
CA VAL A 182 7.38 12.81 -24.82
C VAL A 182 6.56 13.07 -26.09
N PRO A 183 7.05 12.80 -27.32
CA PRO A 183 6.21 12.95 -28.52
C PRO A 183 4.95 12.09 -28.49
N GLN A 184 5.05 10.86 -28.00
CA GLN A 184 3.91 9.95 -27.88
C GLN A 184 2.89 10.47 -26.86
N ALA A 185 3.35 10.96 -25.71
CA ALA A 185 2.49 11.55 -24.68
C ALA A 185 1.68 12.72 -25.26
N LEU A 186 2.35 13.69 -25.89
CA LEU A 186 1.71 14.86 -26.50
C LEU A 186 0.65 14.47 -27.55
N SER A 187 0.95 13.47 -28.39
CA SER A 187 0.04 12.97 -29.42
C SER A 187 -1.18 12.24 -28.84
N LYS A 188 -0.95 11.34 -27.87
CA LYS A 188 -2.01 10.58 -27.19
C LYS A 188 -2.96 11.50 -26.42
N LEU A 189 -2.43 12.49 -25.70
CA LEU A 189 -3.24 13.47 -24.97
C LEU A 189 -4.16 14.25 -25.91
N ARG A 190 -3.61 14.80 -27.02
CA ARG A 190 -4.41 15.50 -28.04
C ARG A 190 -5.52 14.60 -28.62
N THR A 191 -5.19 13.33 -28.89
CA THR A 191 -6.14 12.36 -29.44
C THR A 191 -7.26 12.05 -28.45
N ALA A 192 -6.95 11.81 -27.18
CA ALA A 192 -7.93 11.54 -26.14
C ALA A 192 -8.89 12.72 -25.93
N TRP A 193 -8.36 13.95 -25.83
CA TRP A 193 -9.20 15.14 -25.61
C TRP A 193 -10.15 15.41 -26.79
N SER A 194 -9.75 15.08 -28.02
CA SER A 194 -10.65 15.19 -29.18
C SER A 194 -11.87 14.25 -29.12
N ARG A 195 -11.83 13.25 -28.23
CA ARG A 195 -12.88 12.24 -28.03
C ARG A 195 -13.56 12.37 -26.67
N ASN A 196 -13.40 13.49 -25.97
CA ASN A 196 -13.88 13.68 -24.60
C ASN A 196 -13.40 12.54 -23.66
N ASP A 197 -12.14 12.16 -23.80
CA ASP A 197 -11.45 11.20 -22.94
C ASP A 197 -10.20 11.86 -22.35
N ASN A 198 -9.58 11.22 -21.36
CA ASN A 198 -8.31 11.68 -20.80
C ASN A 198 -7.42 10.50 -20.39
N TYR A 199 -6.22 10.84 -19.95
CA TYR A 199 -5.30 9.95 -19.25
C TYR A 199 -5.05 10.48 -17.84
N ILE A 200 -4.71 9.58 -16.93
CA ILE A 200 -3.95 9.94 -15.74
C ILE A 200 -2.49 9.93 -16.17
N LEU A 201 -1.77 11.02 -15.92
CA LEU A 201 -0.34 11.14 -16.17
C LEU A 201 0.38 10.76 -14.88
N ALA A 202 1.12 9.65 -14.92
CA ALA A 202 2.00 9.24 -13.84
C ALA A 202 3.46 9.57 -14.19
N ILE A 203 4.19 10.08 -13.21
CA ILE A 203 5.58 10.52 -13.31
C ILE A 203 6.36 10.07 -12.08
N TYR A 204 7.68 9.92 -12.23
CA TYR A 204 8.57 9.54 -11.15
C TYR A 204 9.72 10.54 -10.99
N THR A 205 10.28 10.61 -9.80
CA THR A 205 11.42 11.49 -9.47
C THR A 205 12.64 11.24 -10.38
N ASP A 206 12.98 9.97 -10.60
CA ASP A 206 14.22 9.55 -11.28
C ASP A 206 14.11 8.18 -11.98
N ASP A 207 15.22 7.70 -12.55
CA ASP A 207 15.34 6.41 -13.25
C ASP A 207 15.12 5.20 -12.32
N GLU A 208 15.39 5.35 -11.02
CA GLU A 208 15.15 4.32 -9.99
C GLU A 208 13.69 4.33 -9.52
N LYS A 209 12.94 5.37 -9.93
CA LYS A 209 11.54 5.60 -9.62
C LYS A 209 11.29 5.65 -8.12
N SER A 210 12.21 6.32 -7.40
CA SER A 210 12.19 6.44 -5.94
C SER A 210 10.81 6.89 -5.44
N ALA A 211 10.22 7.96 -6.00
CA ALA A 211 8.86 8.37 -5.68
C ALA A 211 8.00 8.61 -6.94
N GLY A 212 6.70 8.31 -6.85
CA GLY A 212 5.71 8.47 -7.92
C GLY A 212 4.68 9.57 -7.64
N HIS A 213 4.10 10.13 -8.71
CA HIS A 213 2.96 11.04 -8.62
C HIS A 213 1.99 10.86 -9.78
N ALA A 214 0.70 10.93 -9.50
CA ALA A 214 -0.38 10.83 -10.48
C ALA A 214 -1.18 12.14 -10.56
N ILE A 215 -1.22 12.74 -11.75
CA ILE A 215 -1.82 14.05 -12.03
C ILE A 215 -2.69 14.01 -13.29
N ASN A 216 -3.57 15.01 -13.48
CA ASN A 216 -4.36 15.11 -14.70
C ASN A 216 -3.73 16.11 -15.67
N PRO A 217 -3.35 15.71 -16.89
CA PRO A 217 -3.00 16.65 -17.94
C PRO A 217 -4.25 17.37 -18.45
N ILE A 218 -4.19 18.70 -18.53
CA ILE A 218 -5.34 19.55 -18.85
C ILE A 218 -5.15 20.42 -20.08
N ALA A 219 -3.92 20.82 -20.41
CA ALA A 219 -3.61 21.60 -21.60
C ALA A 219 -2.20 21.31 -22.14
N LEU A 220 -2.01 21.53 -23.43
CA LEU A 220 -0.69 21.54 -24.06
C LEU A 220 -0.36 22.97 -24.49
N ARG A 221 0.88 23.40 -24.25
CA ARG A 221 1.38 24.72 -24.63
C ARG A 221 2.64 24.64 -25.46
N ASP A 222 2.77 25.58 -26.39
CA ASP A 222 3.99 25.89 -27.12
C ASP A 222 4.78 26.94 -26.35
N LEU A 223 5.95 26.57 -25.82
CA LEU A 223 6.80 27.47 -25.04
C LEU A 223 7.86 28.18 -25.90
N GLY A 224 7.93 27.91 -27.21
CA GLY A 224 9.04 28.34 -28.06
C GLY A 224 10.25 27.38 -27.98
N ASP A 225 11.23 27.60 -28.85
CA ASP A 225 12.52 26.87 -28.88
C ASP A 225 12.40 25.34 -28.88
N GLY A 226 11.34 24.82 -29.50
CA GLY A 226 11.06 23.39 -29.55
C GLY A 226 10.51 22.79 -28.25
N LYS A 227 10.46 23.55 -27.14
CA LYS A 227 9.92 23.11 -25.86
C LYS A 227 8.40 23.18 -25.83
N ARG A 228 7.78 22.29 -25.06
CA ARG A 228 6.33 22.26 -24.83
C ARG A 228 6.05 22.24 -23.33
N GLY A 229 4.87 22.71 -22.96
CA GLY A 229 4.33 22.57 -21.61
C GLY A 229 3.14 21.61 -21.60
N ILE A 230 3.10 20.69 -20.67
CA ILE A 230 1.90 19.94 -20.30
C ILE A 230 1.38 20.59 -19.02
N VAL A 231 0.32 21.39 -19.14
CA VAL A 231 -0.35 21.97 -17.97
C VAL A 231 -1.16 20.87 -17.30
N VAL A 232 -1.11 20.82 -15.98
CA VAL A 232 -1.71 19.76 -15.17
C VAL A 232 -2.58 20.33 -14.05
N TYR A 233 -3.62 19.58 -13.68
CA TYR A 233 -4.20 19.61 -12.35
C TYR A 233 -3.35 18.68 -11.47
N ASP A 234 -2.66 19.29 -10.50
CA ASP A 234 -1.91 18.59 -9.48
C ASP A 234 -2.77 18.57 -8.21
N ASN A 235 -3.15 17.37 -7.76
CA ASN A 235 -4.00 17.19 -6.59
C ASN A 235 -3.30 17.57 -5.26
N ASN A 236 -1.98 17.80 -5.26
CA ASN A 236 -1.28 18.39 -4.11
C ASN A 236 -1.43 19.93 -4.06
N PHE A 237 -1.91 20.58 -5.14
CA PHE A 237 -2.04 22.04 -5.23
C PHE A 237 -3.45 22.47 -5.69
N PRO A 238 -4.47 22.36 -4.81
CA PRO A 238 -5.86 22.65 -5.16
C PRO A 238 -6.08 24.01 -5.81
N GLY A 239 -6.82 24.03 -6.91
CA GLY A 239 -7.25 25.26 -7.59
C GLY A 239 -6.13 26.01 -8.33
N THR A 240 -4.93 25.43 -8.43
CA THR A 240 -3.78 26.01 -9.10
C THR A 240 -3.36 25.14 -10.29
N GLU A 241 -3.16 25.75 -11.45
CA GLU A 241 -2.56 25.06 -12.59
C GLU A 241 -1.05 24.93 -12.38
N LYS A 242 -0.49 23.80 -12.75
CA LYS A 242 0.97 23.56 -12.72
C LYS A 242 1.42 23.09 -14.10
N MET A 243 2.73 23.01 -14.37
CA MET A 243 3.22 22.67 -15.71
C MET A 243 4.43 21.74 -15.64
N VAL A 244 4.32 20.60 -16.32
CA VAL A 244 5.45 19.76 -16.71
C VAL A 244 6.05 20.34 -17.98
N VAL A 245 7.35 20.61 -17.97
CA VAL A 245 8.06 21.15 -19.14
C VAL A 245 8.74 20.00 -19.86
N VAL A 246 8.57 19.95 -21.18
CA VAL A 246 9.05 18.82 -21.98
C VAL A 246 9.84 19.28 -23.20
N ASP A 247 10.83 18.47 -23.58
CA ASP A 247 11.57 18.55 -24.83
C ASP A 247 11.27 17.31 -25.69
N PRO A 248 10.44 17.44 -26.72
CA PRO A 248 10.11 16.33 -27.60
C PRO A 248 11.30 15.82 -28.43
N ALA A 249 12.30 16.66 -28.71
CA ALA A 249 13.45 16.28 -29.51
C ALA A 249 14.48 15.51 -28.68
N ALA A 250 14.68 15.93 -27.42
CA ALA A 250 15.57 15.24 -26.49
C ALA A 250 14.90 14.06 -25.76
N ASP A 251 13.57 13.93 -25.88
CA ASP A 251 12.74 12.97 -25.12
C ASP A 251 12.93 13.09 -23.60
N THR A 252 12.95 14.33 -23.11
CA THR A 252 13.15 14.65 -21.68
C THR A 252 12.05 15.54 -21.15
N TRP A 253 11.87 15.51 -19.84
CA TRP A 253 10.90 16.35 -19.15
C TRP A 253 11.36 16.70 -17.74
N TYR A 254 10.80 17.74 -17.15
CA TYR A 254 10.95 18.00 -15.73
C TYR A 254 9.68 18.62 -15.16
N TYR A 255 9.50 18.45 -13.85
CA TYR A 255 8.41 19.00 -13.09
C TYR A 255 8.85 19.30 -11.66
N SER A 256 8.57 20.50 -11.19
CA SER A 256 8.91 20.93 -9.83
C SER A 256 7.62 21.05 -9.02
N THR A 257 7.45 20.18 -8.02
CA THR A 257 6.26 20.11 -7.17
C THR A 257 6.63 19.74 -5.74
N ALA A 258 5.66 19.62 -4.85
CA ALA A 258 5.87 19.15 -3.48
C ALA A 258 4.75 18.18 -3.10
N THR A 259 4.95 17.42 -2.03
CA THR A 259 3.92 16.54 -1.44
C THR A 259 2.71 17.32 -0.96
N ASN A 260 2.92 18.55 -0.47
CA ASN A 260 1.87 19.54 -0.24
C ASN A 260 2.46 20.98 -0.35
N PRO A 261 1.63 22.04 -0.37
CA PRO A 261 2.10 23.41 -0.58
C PRO A 261 2.99 23.98 0.53
N SER A 262 3.06 23.33 1.69
CA SER A 262 3.90 23.75 2.82
C SER A 262 5.29 23.08 2.84
N GLU A 263 5.50 22.05 2.01
CA GLU A 263 6.75 21.29 1.95
C GLU A 263 7.74 21.85 0.90
N PRO A 264 9.04 21.55 1.03
CA PRO A 264 10.03 21.87 0.03
C PRO A 264 9.68 21.31 -1.36
N THR A 265 10.05 22.06 -2.39
CA THR A 265 9.87 21.61 -3.78
C THR A 265 10.88 20.52 -4.12
N MET A 266 10.37 19.42 -4.65
CA MET A 266 11.08 18.29 -5.22
C MET A 266 11.12 18.38 -6.75
N LEU A 267 12.19 17.83 -7.33
CA LEU A 267 12.35 17.72 -8.77
C LEU A 267 11.95 16.32 -9.24
N PHE A 268 10.98 16.28 -10.15
CA PHE A 268 10.72 15.12 -10.99
C PHE A 268 11.38 15.34 -12.34
N GLN A 269 12.18 14.38 -12.80
CA GLN A 269 12.92 14.53 -14.05
C GLN A 269 12.86 13.28 -14.90
N GLY A 270 12.65 13.51 -16.19
CA GLY A 270 12.45 12.49 -17.19
C GLY A 270 13.61 12.30 -18.14
N SER A 271 13.82 11.05 -18.51
CA SER A 271 14.83 10.63 -19.47
C SER A 271 14.27 9.50 -20.35
N GLN A 272 15.09 8.97 -21.27
CA GLN A 272 14.73 7.74 -21.99
C GLN A 272 14.62 6.51 -21.08
N LYS A 273 15.18 6.58 -19.87
CA LYS A 273 15.09 5.54 -18.82
C LYS A 273 13.96 5.84 -17.83
N ASN A 274 13.70 7.11 -17.51
CA ASN A 274 12.54 7.55 -16.74
C ASN A 274 11.47 8.21 -17.64
N LYS A 275 10.65 7.37 -18.27
CA LYS A 275 9.58 7.83 -19.15
C LYS A 275 8.34 8.23 -18.36
N MET A 276 7.53 9.13 -18.94
CA MET A 276 6.17 9.36 -18.46
C MET A 276 5.34 8.09 -18.63
N MET A 277 4.37 7.89 -17.75
CA MET A 277 3.38 6.83 -17.90
C MET A 277 1.99 7.42 -18.09
N LEU A 278 1.26 6.89 -19.07
CA LEU A 278 -0.13 7.25 -19.30
C LEU A 278 -1.03 6.06 -18.97
N VAL A 279 -2.00 6.31 -18.09
CA VAL A 279 -3.03 5.33 -17.71
C VAL A 279 -4.36 5.77 -18.31
N PRO A 280 -4.99 4.97 -19.20
CA PRO A 280 -6.25 5.39 -19.83
C PRO A 280 -7.36 5.52 -18.80
N LEU A 281 -7.96 6.70 -18.69
CA LEU A 281 -9.00 7.00 -17.69
C LEU A 281 -10.19 6.03 -17.79
N SER A 282 -10.53 5.61 -19.01
CA SER A 282 -11.61 4.66 -19.27
C SER A 282 -11.46 3.29 -18.60
N LYS A 283 -10.24 2.90 -18.20
CA LYS A 283 -9.99 1.59 -17.56
C LYS A 283 -10.34 1.58 -16.08
N VAL A 284 -10.35 2.74 -15.43
CA VAL A 284 -10.71 2.89 -14.00
C VAL A 284 -12.13 2.45 -13.71
N LEU A 285 -13.06 2.61 -14.66
CA LEU A 285 -14.47 2.22 -14.50
C LEU A 285 -14.78 0.76 -14.84
N ALA A 286 -13.79 -0.01 -15.29
CA ALA A 286 -13.99 -1.43 -15.56
C ALA A 286 -14.27 -2.20 -14.26
N ARG A 287 -14.81 -3.42 -14.38
CA ARG A 287 -14.69 -4.39 -13.30
C ARG A 287 -13.25 -4.89 -13.29
N HIS A 288 -12.60 -4.78 -12.15
CA HIS A 288 -11.23 -5.23 -11.99
C HIS A 288 -11.20 -6.69 -11.59
N GLN A 289 -10.11 -7.36 -11.95
CA GLN A 289 -9.89 -8.74 -11.55
C GLN A 289 -9.32 -8.76 -10.14
N ASP A 290 -9.90 -9.59 -9.29
CA ASP A 290 -9.39 -9.88 -7.95
C ASP A 290 -7.98 -10.51 -8.04
N PRO A 291 -7.01 -10.11 -7.20
CA PRO A 291 -5.70 -10.74 -7.11
C PRO A 291 -5.75 -12.27 -6.97
N ASP A 292 -6.75 -12.82 -6.29
CA ASP A 292 -6.88 -14.27 -6.06
C ASP A 292 -7.25 -15.07 -7.32
N LEU A 293 -7.74 -14.40 -8.36
CA LEU A 293 -8.36 -15.05 -9.51
C LEU A 293 -7.51 -15.06 -10.77
N ARG A 294 -6.33 -14.44 -10.76
CA ARG A 294 -5.66 -14.13 -12.03
C ARG A 294 -4.74 -15.23 -12.54
N THR A 295 -3.93 -15.83 -11.68
CA THR A 295 -2.89 -16.80 -12.06
C THR A 295 -2.46 -17.60 -10.84
N ASP A 296 -1.80 -18.74 -11.02
CA ASP A 296 -1.13 -19.45 -9.91
C ASP A 296 0.03 -18.62 -9.28
N ASP A 297 0.27 -17.39 -9.76
CA ASP A 297 1.30 -16.47 -9.28
C ASP A 297 0.98 -15.95 -7.88
N THR A 298 1.99 -15.39 -7.22
CA THR A 298 1.88 -14.79 -5.89
C THR A 298 2.04 -13.28 -6.00
N VAL A 299 1.05 -12.53 -5.52
CA VAL A 299 1.16 -11.08 -5.39
C VAL A 299 1.73 -10.79 -4.00
N VAL A 300 2.78 -9.99 -3.95
CA VAL A 300 3.40 -9.55 -2.71
C VAL A 300 3.23 -8.04 -2.61
N VAL A 301 2.76 -7.57 -1.47
CA VAL A 301 2.75 -6.15 -1.13
C VAL A 301 3.55 -5.98 0.15
N VAL A 302 4.43 -5.01 0.18
CA VAL A 302 5.23 -4.62 1.34
C VAL A 302 5.03 -3.13 1.52
N SER A 303 4.57 -2.72 2.68
CA SER A 303 4.29 -1.32 2.99
C SER A 303 5.03 -0.92 4.27
N ASP A 304 5.64 0.27 4.27
CA ASP A 304 6.03 0.93 5.50
C ASP A 304 4.84 1.72 6.03
N THR A 305 4.38 1.32 7.21
CA THR A 305 3.18 1.87 7.85
C THR A 305 3.48 3.03 8.78
N ASN A 306 4.78 3.33 9.03
CA ASN A 306 5.28 4.42 9.87
C ASN A 306 4.38 4.69 11.08
N GLY A 307 4.12 3.62 11.85
CA GLY A 307 3.01 3.44 12.76
C GLY A 307 2.64 4.62 13.67
N SER A 308 1.41 4.57 14.19
CA SER A 308 0.69 5.59 14.98
C SER A 308 1.38 6.26 16.19
N ALA A 309 2.68 6.03 16.48
CA ALA A 309 3.55 7.01 17.16
C ALA A 309 5.03 6.56 17.14
N ARG A 310 5.89 7.26 16.38
CA ARG A 310 7.15 7.92 16.84
C ARG A 310 8.06 8.35 15.66
N GLY A 311 7.72 9.49 15.04
CA GLY A 311 8.74 10.43 14.56
C GLY A 311 8.92 10.57 13.05
N ALA A 312 8.20 11.54 12.48
CA ALA A 312 8.55 12.39 11.33
C ALA A 312 8.80 11.73 9.96
N GLY A 313 7.74 11.62 9.17
CA GLY A 313 7.81 11.52 7.71
C GLY A 313 8.16 10.14 7.17
N ASP A 314 8.06 10.04 5.85
CA ASP A 314 8.56 8.93 5.03
C ASP A 314 9.94 8.46 5.52
N VAL A 315 10.12 7.14 5.59
CA VAL A 315 11.41 6.52 5.87
C VAL A 315 11.85 5.85 4.59
N ASP A 316 13.07 6.13 4.10
CA ASP A 316 13.57 5.39 2.95
C ASP A 316 13.91 3.96 3.39
N TRP A 317 13.48 2.97 2.61
CA TRP A 317 13.72 1.54 2.82
C TRP A 317 13.74 0.79 1.49
N ASP A 318 14.39 -0.37 1.48
CA ASP A 318 14.50 -1.23 0.30
C ASP A 318 13.73 -2.53 0.50
N ALA A 319 12.97 -2.94 -0.52
CA ALA A 319 12.44 -4.30 -0.65
C ALA A 319 12.94 -4.98 -1.92
N ARG A 320 13.31 -6.25 -1.80
CA ARG A 320 13.63 -7.11 -2.96
C ARG A 320 13.08 -8.51 -2.79
N VAL A 321 12.68 -9.10 -3.91
CA VAL A 321 12.28 -10.52 -4.00
C VAL A 321 13.39 -11.34 -4.67
N THR A 322 13.80 -12.41 -4.02
CA THR A 322 14.85 -13.33 -4.46
C THR A 322 14.44 -14.78 -4.27
N ASP A 323 15.17 -15.73 -4.86
CA ASP A 323 15.08 -17.13 -4.43
C ASP A 323 15.64 -17.29 -3.00
N LEU A 324 15.44 -18.45 -2.38
CA LEU A 324 15.92 -18.69 -1.01
C LEU A 324 17.46 -18.66 -0.88
N SER A 325 18.18 -18.70 -2.00
CA SER A 325 19.65 -18.58 -2.07
C SER A 325 20.12 -17.14 -2.31
N GLY A 326 19.20 -16.19 -2.51
CA GLY A 326 19.49 -14.78 -2.74
C GLY A 326 19.68 -14.39 -4.21
N ASN A 327 19.38 -15.27 -5.17
CA ASN A 327 19.48 -14.92 -6.60
C ASN A 327 18.18 -14.30 -7.13
N PRO A 328 18.23 -13.47 -8.19
CA PRO A 328 17.04 -12.99 -8.86
C PRO A 328 16.18 -14.14 -9.42
N ILE A 329 14.86 -14.04 -9.29
CA ILE A 329 13.92 -15.00 -9.87
C ILE A 329 13.48 -14.49 -11.26
N PRO A 330 13.70 -15.25 -12.34
CA PRO A 330 13.18 -14.89 -13.66
C PRO A 330 11.66 -14.79 -13.65
N GLY A 331 11.13 -13.68 -14.17
CA GLY A 331 9.70 -13.40 -14.28
C GLY A 331 9.09 -12.69 -13.08
N VAL A 332 9.88 -12.32 -12.06
CA VAL A 332 9.38 -11.39 -11.03
C VAL A 332 9.22 -10.00 -11.63
N GLU A 333 8.04 -9.42 -11.45
CA GLU A 333 7.72 -8.06 -11.86
C GLU A 333 7.53 -7.20 -10.60
N GLN A 334 8.31 -6.12 -10.47
CA GLN A 334 8.05 -5.07 -9.50
C GLN A 334 7.12 -4.04 -10.11
N GLN A 335 6.03 -3.74 -9.42
CA GLN A 335 5.08 -2.71 -9.80
C GLN A 335 5.11 -1.59 -8.79
N ILE A 336 5.13 -0.35 -9.28
CA ILE A 336 5.18 0.83 -8.44
C ILE A 336 3.79 1.46 -8.46
N LEU A 337 3.21 1.67 -7.28
CA LEU A 337 1.97 2.42 -7.14
C LEU A 337 2.28 3.91 -7.32
N PHE A 338 1.40 4.66 -7.99
CA PHE A 338 1.68 6.03 -8.42
C PHE A 338 1.45 7.09 -7.33
N ASN A 339 1.61 6.71 -6.07
CA ASN A 339 1.21 7.54 -4.93
C ASN A 339 2.30 7.87 -3.93
N ASN A 340 3.43 7.15 -3.93
CA ASN A 340 4.74 7.49 -3.33
C ASN A 340 5.62 6.21 -3.21
N ASP A 341 6.70 6.32 -2.45
CA ASP A 341 7.75 5.34 -2.08
C ASP A 341 7.40 4.36 -0.94
N ASN A 342 6.29 4.56 -0.21
CA ASN A 342 5.96 3.75 0.97
C ASN A 342 5.50 2.31 0.70
N THR A 343 5.37 1.90 -0.56
CA THR A 343 4.90 0.55 -0.90
C THR A 343 5.66 -0.06 -2.06
N ALA A 344 6.17 -1.26 -1.85
CA ALA A 344 6.75 -2.10 -2.89
C ALA A 344 5.79 -3.26 -3.21
N ARG A 345 5.38 -3.38 -4.47
CA ARG A 345 4.55 -4.49 -4.95
C ARG A 345 5.31 -5.38 -5.92
N PHE A 346 5.16 -6.69 -5.77
CA PHE A 346 5.77 -7.69 -6.65
C PHE A 346 4.73 -8.70 -7.13
N THR A 347 4.90 -9.18 -8.37
CA THR A 347 4.27 -10.41 -8.85
C THR A 347 5.34 -11.47 -9.01
N VAL A 348 5.19 -12.60 -8.31
CA VAL A 348 6.15 -13.70 -8.29
C VAL A 348 5.54 -14.89 -9.04
N PRO A 349 6.26 -15.50 -10.00
CA PRO A 349 5.75 -16.64 -10.75
C PRO A 349 5.34 -17.82 -9.87
N ALA A 350 4.25 -18.46 -10.27
CA ALA A 350 3.57 -19.53 -9.57
C ALA A 350 4.43 -20.61 -8.92
N GLY A 351 4.00 -21.05 -7.73
CA GLY A 351 4.50 -22.24 -7.03
C GLY A 351 5.96 -22.18 -6.58
N LYS A 352 6.65 -21.04 -6.75
CA LYS A 352 8.04 -20.86 -6.31
C LYS A 352 8.05 -20.39 -4.86
N LYS A 353 8.90 -21.01 -4.04
CA LYS A 353 9.32 -20.41 -2.77
C LYS A 353 10.28 -19.27 -3.04
N PHE A 354 10.14 -18.18 -2.30
CA PHE A 354 10.96 -16.99 -2.48
C PHE A 354 11.25 -16.33 -1.14
N ARG A 355 12.14 -15.36 -1.16
CA ARG A 355 12.50 -14.52 -0.02
C ARG A 355 12.22 -13.07 -0.34
N ILE A 356 11.45 -12.41 0.50
CA ILE A 356 11.39 -10.96 0.58
C ILE A 356 12.52 -10.53 1.53
N VAL A 357 13.34 -9.58 1.11
CA VAL A 357 14.35 -8.96 1.97
C VAL A 357 14.01 -7.50 2.12
N VAL A 358 13.97 -7.04 3.37
CA VAL A 358 13.78 -5.65 3.74
C VAL A 358 15.01 -5.14 4.48
N ASP A 359 15.62 -4.09 3.95
CA ASP A 359 16.79 -3.38 4.50
C ASP A 359 16.83 -1.95 3.96
N GLY A 360 18.01 -1.35 3.79
CA GLY A 360 18.15 0.00 3.24
C GLY A 360 17.70 1.14 4.16
N VAL A 361 17.17 0.82 5.35
CA VAL A 361 16.54 1.80 6.24
C VAL A 361 17.48 2.95 6.60
N ASP A 362 16.96 4.17 6.42
CA ASP A 362 17.64 5.43 6.68
C ASP A 362 18.39 5.48 8.01
N ALA A 363 19.56 6.15 7.99
CA ALA A 363 20.42 6.25 9.16
C ALA A 363 19.69 6.87 10.38
N GLY A 364 19.59 6.10 11.46
CA GLY A 364 18.93 6.54 12.70
C GLY A 364 17.40 6.43 12.69
N ARG A 365 16.82 5.85 11.62
CA ARG A 365 15.39 5.58 11.47
C ARG A 365 15.07 4.10 11.70
N THR A 366 13.78 3.78 11.70
CA THR A 366 13.24 2.43 11.79
C THR A 366 12.01 2.41 10.90
N ALA A 367 11.97 1.49 9.94
CA ALA A 367 10.78 1.25 9.11
C ALA A 367 9.86 0.28 9.85
N ASP A 368 8.55 0.46 9.70
CA ASP A 368 7.52 -0.36 10.34
C ASP A 368 6.75 -1.14 9.28
N ILE A 369 7.17 -2.38 9.04
CA ILE A 369 6.85 -3.10 7.82
C ILE A 369 5.64 -4.01 8.02
N THR A 370 4.64 -3.83 7.17
CA THR A 370 3.64 -4.84 6.85
C THR A 370 4.02 -5.50 5.52
N ALA A 371 3.94 -6.82 5.45
CA ALA A 371 4.16 -7.56 4.22
C ALA A 371 3.14 -8.69 4.07
N THR A 372 2.40 -8.65 2.96
CA THR A 372 1.35 -9.61 2.62
C THR A 372 1.69 -10.35 1.34
N ALA A 373 1.66 -11.68 1.37
CA ALA A 373 1.77 -12.55 0.21
C ALA A 373 0.43 -13.23 -0.08
N LEU A 374 -0.22 -12.80 -1.15
CA LEU A 374 -1.50 -13.28 -1.66
C LEU A 374 -1.25 -14.36 -2.73
N SER A 375 -1.88 -15.51 -2.58
CA SER A 375 -1.67 -16.68 -3.44
C SER A 375 -2.98 -17.43 -3.62
N ALA A 376 -3.08 -18.28 -4.64
CA ALA A 376 -4.32 -19.02 -4.90
C ALA A 376 -4.81 -19.78 -3.64
N GLY A 377 -6.01 -19.43 -3.17
CA GLY A 377 -6.67 -20.06 -2.02
C GLY A 377 -6.24 -19.54 -0.64
N GLY A 378 -5.49 -18.44 -0.55
CA GLY A 378 -5.15 -17.87 0.75
C GLY A 378 -3.99 -16.87 0.75
N ALA A 379 -3.65 -16.40 1.94
CA ALA A 379 -2.62 -15.40 2.14
C ALA A 379 -1.79 -15.70 3.38
N VAL A 380 -0.58 -15.14 3.42
CA VAL A 380 0.22 -15.04 4.63
C VAL A 380 0.75 -13.63 4.78
N ALA A 381 0.59 -13.07 5.97
CA ALA A 381 1.01 -11.72 6.28
C ALA A 381 1.89 -11.69 7.52
N VAL A 382 2.76 -10.67 7.55
CA VAL A 382 3.48 -10.23 8.75
C VAL A 382 3.21 -8.73 8.90
N GLY A 383 2.84 -8.31 10.11
CA GLY A 383 2.58 -6.91 10.45
C GLY A 383 3.45 -6.45 11.62
N ASP A 384 3.55 -5.14 11.81
CA ASP A 384 4.35 -4.49 12.86
C ASP A 384 5.82 -4.95 12.90
N LEU A 385 6.44 -5.26 11.75
CA LEU A 385 7.83 -5.70 11.68
C LEU A 385 8.77 -4.49 11.66
N GLU A 386 9.26 -4.09 12.84
CA GLU A 386 10.24 -3.01 12.93
C GLU A 386 11.60 -3.43 12.34
N VAL A 387 12.10 -2.67 11.36
CA VAL A 387 13.42 -2.85 10.74
C VAL A 387 14.26 -1.59 11.01
N PRO A 388 15.21 -1.62 11.96
CA PRO A 388 16.04 -0.45 12.25
C PRO A 388 17.13 -0.24 11.20
N ALA A 389 17.65 0.99 11.14
CA ALA A 389 18.78 1.36 10.28
C ALA A 389 19.96 0.36 10.35
N GLY A 390 20.41 -0.08 9.18
CA GLY A 390 21.51 -1.06 9.05
C GLY A 390 21.15 -2.51 9.43
N ALA A 391 19.90 -2.79 9.78
CA ALA A 391 19.40 -4.14 9.93
C ALA A 391 18.85 -4.70 8.62
N THR A 392 18.66 -6.02 8.60
CA THR A 392 18.03 -6.75 7.51
C THR A 392 17.03 -7.73 8.09
N SER A 393 15.81 -7.70 7.57
CA SER A 393 14.79 -8.69 7.84
C SER A 393 14.52 -9.51 6.58
N ALA A 394 14.40 -10.83 6.72
CA ALA A 394 14.17 -11.76 5.63
C ALA A 394 12.94 -12.63 5.91
N LEU A 395 12.02 -12.64 4.95
CA LEU A 395 10.74 -13.33 5.00
C LEU A 395 10.75 -14.42 3.90
N ASP A 396 10.93 -15.67 4.30
CA ASP A 396 10.89 -16.82 3.38
C ASP A 396 9.45 -17.28 3.20
N ILE A 397 8.92 -17.15 1.99
CA ILE A 397 7.52 -17.45 1.65
C ILE A 397 7.41 -18.80 0.94
N ASP A 398 6.42 -19.60 1.36
CA ASP A 398 5.94 -20.82 0.71
C ASP A 398 4.48 -20.62 0.30
N PRO A 399 4.20 -20.16 -0.94
CA PRO A 399 2.85 -19.83 -1.38
C PRO A 399 1.88 -21.01 -1.30
N VAL A 400 2.36 -22.23 -1.59
CA VAL A 400 1.53 -23.46 -1.58
C VAL A 400 1.00 -23.79 -0.19
N ARG A 401 1.70 -23.35 0.86
CA ARG A 401 1.31 -23.59 2.25
C ARG A 401 0.86 -22.34 2.98
N HIS A 402 0.74 -21.21 2.27
CA HIS A 402 0.54 -19.88 2.85
C HIS A 402 1.41 -19.71 4.10
N ALA A 403 2.71 -19.98 3.93
CA ALA A 403 3.63 -20.03 5.05
C ALA A 403 4.74 -19.00 4.90
N ILE A 404 5.13 -18.43 6.03
CA ILE A 404 6.21 -17.46 6.15
C ILE A 404 7.17 -17.93 7.23
N ARG A 405 8.47 -17.77 6.99
CA ARG A 405 9.51 -17.81 8.02
C ARG A 405 10.25 -16.49 8.06
N VAL A 406 10.22 -15.83 9.21
CA VAL A 406 10.86 -14.53 9.40
C VAL A 406 12.12 -14.67 10.25
N THR A 407 13.16 -13.99 9.79
CA THR A 407 14.44 -13.80 10.48
C THR A 407 14.84 -12.34 10.41
N SER A 408 15.58 -11.86 11.41
CA SER A 408 16.10 -10.50 11.43
C SER A 408 17.51 -10.44 12.02
N SER A 409 18.33 -9.53 11.50
CA SER A 409 19.66 -9.22 12.03
C SER A 409 19.63 -8.31 13.27
N ALA A 410 18.46 -7.76 13.63
CA ALA A 410 18.24 -6.98 14.83
C ALA A 410 17.07 -7.54 15.66
N PRO A 411 17.05 -7.33 17.00
CA PRO A 411 15.89 -7.66 17.81
C PRO A 411 14.67 -6.85 17.36
N THR A 412 13.56 -7.54 17.11
CA THR A 412 12.28 -6.95 16.69
C THR A 412 11.13 -7.84 17.16
N THR A 413 9.90 -7.43 16.90
CA THR A 413 8.69 -8.24 17.03
C THR A 413 7.92 -8.21 15.72
N ALA A 414 7.00 -9.15 15.54
CA ALA A 414 6.03 -9.06 14.46
C ALA A 414 4.76 -9.84 14.80
N GLU A 415 3.66 -9.42 14.23
CA GLU A 415 2.40 -10.17 14.19
C GLU A 415 2.34 -11.01 12.92
N PHE A 416 1.57 -12.09 12.94
CA PHE A 416 1.50 -13.03 11.84
C PHE A 416 0.07 -13.42 11.60
N GLU A 417 -0.34 -13.46 10.34
CA GLU A 417 -1.64 -13.95 9.93
C GLU A 417 -1.50 -14.95 8.78
N VAL A 418 -2.27 -16.02 8.86
CA VAL A 418 -2.43 -16.99 7.77
C VAL A 418 -3.91 -17.11 7.47
N ALA A 419 -4.30 -16.75 6.25
CA ALA A 419 -5.64 -16.92 5.73
C ALA A 419 -5.69 -18.05 4.71
N THR A 420 -6.74 -18.86 4.76
CA THR A 420 -7.02 -19.92 3.78
C THR A 420 -8.48 -19.88 3.40
N GLU A 421 -8.76 -20.00 2.10
CA GLU A 421 -10.09 -19.84 1.54
C GLU A 421 -10.43 -20.95 0.56
N ASP A 422 -11.68 -21.39 0.62
CA ASP A 422 -12.28 -22.28 -0.36
C ASP A 422 -13.72 -21.80 -0.66
N SER A 423 -14.38 -22.47 -1.61
CA SER A 423 -15.75 -22.11 -2.03
C SER A 423 -16.81 -22.10 -0.92
N LEU A 424 -16.51 -22.65 0.27
CA LEU A 424 -17.45 -22.81 1.38
C LEU A 424 -17.09 -21.96 2.60
N ARG A 425 -15.83 -21.53 2.74
CA ARG A 425 -15.35 -20.81 3.93
C ARG A 425 -14.07 -20.02 3.68
N SER A 426 -13.91 -18.96 4.47
CA SER A 426 -12.63 -18.34 4.79
C SER A 426 -12.26 -18.66 6.24
N VAL A 427 -10.98 -18.89 6.49
CA VAL A 427 -10.44 -19.07 7.84
C VAL A 427 -9.10 -18.36 7.97
N SER A 428 -8.93 -17.55 9.00
CA SER A 428 -7.64 -16.98 9.37
C SER A 428 -7.16 -17.44 10.74
N THR A 429 -5.84 -17.41 10.92
CA THR A 429 -5.17 -17.62 12.20
C THR A 429 -4.14 -16.54 12.41
N GLU A 430 -4.35 -15.75 13.45
CA GLU A 430 -3.54 -14.59 13.79
C GLU A 430 -2.78 -14.84 15.11
N THR A 431 -1.58 -14.31 15.22
CA THR A 431 -0.79 -14.30 16.46
C THR A 431 -0.52 -12.89 16.92
N SER A 432 -0.66 -12.63 18.22
CA SER A 432 -0.08 -11.41 18.82
C SER A 432 1.44 -11.40 18.65
N GLN A 433 2.06 -10.21 18.71
CA GLN A 433 3.52 -10.00 18.59
C GLN A 433 4.41 -11.14 19.13
N LEU A 434 5.23 -11.68 18.24
CA LEU A 434 6.26 -12.70 18.49
C LEU A 434 7.65 -12.09 18.33
N ALA A 435 8.57 -12.41 19.24
CA ALA A 435 9.91 -11.82 19.23
C ALA A 435 10.83 -12.49 18.21
N ILE A 436 11.52 -11.69 17.39
CA ILE A 436 12.44 -12.12 16.34
C ILE A 436 13.78 -11.41 16.56
N GLY A 437 14.85 -11.96 16.02
CA GLY A 437 16.18 -11.33 16.04
C GLY A 437 17.31 -12.32 15.85
N PRO A 438 18.57 -11.90 16.08
CA PRO A 438 19.75 -12.69 15.80
C PRO A 438 19.69 -14.10 16.38
N GLY A 439 19.88 -15.10 15.52
CA GLY A 439 19.88 -16.52 15.92
C GLY A 439 18.51 -17.11 16.27
N SER A 440 17.42 -16.37 16.02
CA SER A 440 16.05 -16.85 16.21
C SER A 440 15.23 -16.71 14.93
N SER A 441 14.18 -17.53 14.82
CA SER A 441 13.21 -17.42 13.73
C SER A 441 11.81 -17.75 14.23
N VAL A 442 10.82 -17.22 13.54
CA VAL A 442 9.41 -17.59 13.70
C VAL A 442 8.92 -18.08 12.35
N SER A 443 8.14 -19.16 12.34
CA SER A 443 7.49 -19.66 11.14
C SER A 443 6.02 -19.90 11.41
N VAL A 444 5.16 -19.40 10.54
CA VAL A 444 3.70 -19.60 10.60
C VAL A 444 3.21 -20.05 9.23
N GLY A 445 2.23 -20.95 9.16
CA GLY A 445 1.65 -21.37 7.88
C GLY A 445 0.74 -22.58 7.96
N ALA A 446 -0.03 -22.84 6.91
CA ALA A 446 -0.86 -24.03 6.73
C ALA A 446 -0.02 -25.29 6.41
N THR A 447 0.96 -25.57 7.27
CA THR A 447 1.95 -26.64 7.09
C THR A 447 1.54 -27.97 7.72
N SER A 448 0.47 -27.96 8.51
CA SER A 448 -0.10 -29.16 9.12
C SER A 448 -1.28 -29.68 8.27
N PRO A 449 -1.47 -31.01 8.14
CA PRO A 449 -2.63 -31.56 7.44
C PRO A 449 -3.98 -31.10 8.01
N VAL A 450 -3.99 -30.68 9.28
CA VAL A 450 -5.21 -30.27 9.97
C VAL A 450 -5.38 -28.75 10.11
N GLY A 451 -4.40 -27.93 9.69
CA GLY A 451 -4.51 -26.48 9.76
C GLY A 451 -3.17 -25.74 9.84
N VAL A 452 -3.14 -24.70 10.68
CA VAL A 452 -2.01 -23.75 10.79
C VAL A 452 -1.04 -24.21 11.88
N THR A 453 0.25 -24.06 11.61
CA THR A 453 1.32 -24.32 12.57
C THR A 453 2.10 -23.05 12.86
N VAL A 454 2.36 -22.78 14.14
CA VAL A 454 3.34 -21.77 14.60
C VAL A 454 4.56 -22.51 15.14
N GLN A 455 5.75 -22.19 14.66
CA GLN A 455 7.03 -22.76 15.09
C GLN A 455 8.01 -21.65 15.44
N THR A 456 8.84 -21.89 16.46
CA THR A 456 9.84 -20.91 16.91
C THR A 456 11.19 -21.57 17.08
N GLU A 457 12.27 -20.87 16.75
CA GLU A 457 13.65 -21.33 16.90
C GLU A 457 14.48 -20.31 17.68
N GLY A 458 15.52 -20.78 18.39
CA GLY A 458 16.45 -19.93 19.14
C GLY A 458 15.89 -19.26 20.40
N ARG A 459 14.57 -19.02 20.48
CA ARG A 459 13.94 -18.31 21.60
C ARG A 459 12.59 -18.91 22.01
N ALA A 460 12.32 -18.84 23.31
CA ALA A 460 10.99 -19.11 23.85
C ALA A 460 10.06 -17.94 23.56
N GLN A 461 8.80 -18.24 23.25
CA GLN A 461 7.78 -17.25 22.92
C GLN A 461 6.59 -17.34 23.88
N LYS A 462 5.91 -16.21 24.06
CA LYS A 462 4.66 -16.13 24.79
C LYS A 462 3.68 -15.21 24.06
N PHE A 463 2.62 -15.78 23.50
CA PHE A 463 1.75 -15.09 22.54
C PHE A 463 0.31 -15.61 22.62
N ARG A 464 -0.63 -14.86 22.06
CA ARG A 464 -2.03 -15.29 21.88
C ARG A 464 -2.24 -15.76 20.44
N VAL A 465 -3.27 -16.58 20.27
CA VAL A 465 -3.74 -16.99 18.96
C VAL A 465 -5.22 -16.66 18.87
N ALA A 466 -5.60 -16.01 17.79
CA ALA A 466 -6.99 -15.81 17.38
C ALA A 466 -7.22 -16.59 16.08
N VAL A 467 -8.42 -17.13 15.93
CA VAL A 467 -8.87 -17.78 14.70
C VAL A 467 -10.20 -17.17 14.35
N GLU A 468 -10.33 -16.71 13.12
CA GLU A 468 -11.60 -16.26 12.56
C GLU A 468 -12.02 -17.18 11.44
N ARG A 469 -13.32 -17.40 11.31
CA ARG A 469 -13.92 -18.25 10.29
C ARG A 469 -15.20 -17.61 9.82
N SER A 470 -15.27 -17.33 8.52
CA SER A 470 -16.48 -16.88 7.85
C SER A 470 -16.95 -17.95 6.87
N ASP A 471 -18.24 -18.28 6.90
CA ASP A 471 -18.85 -19.21 5.95
C ASP A 471 -20.21 -18.73 5.46
N THR A 472 -20.86 -19.57 4.65
CA THR A 472 -22.20 -19.35 4.10
C THR A 472 -23.33 -19.28 5.14
N ILE A 473 -23.04 -19.44 6.43
CA ILE A 473 -24.02 -19.44 7.53
C ILE A 473 -23.72 -18.33 8.54
N ALA A 474 -22.50 -18.25 9.07
CA ALA A 474 -22.13 -17.37 10.16
C ALA A 474 -20.62 -17.12 10.24
N ASP A 475 -20.27 -16.01 10.86
CA ASP A 475 -18.89 -15.68 11.21
C ASP A 475 -18.64 -16.14 12.66
N ARG A 476 -17.47 -16.73 12.91
CA ARG A 476 -17.09 -17.35 14.20
C ARG A 476 -15.66 -17.03 14.52
N SER A 477 -15.39 -16.73 15.79
CA SER A 477 -14.01 -16.56 16.26
C SER A 477 -13.70 -17.41 17.48
N ALA A 478 -12.43 -17.76 17.63
CA ALA A 478 -11.93 -18.48 18.77
C ALA A 478 -10.57 -17.91 19.20
N VAL A 479 -10.39 -17.63 20.49
CA VAL A 479 -9.16 -17.00 21.00
C VAL A 479 -8.61 -17.73 22.22
N THR A 480 -7.29 -17.83 22.35
CA THR A 480 -6.66 -18.39 23.54
C THR A 480 -6.98 -17.54 24.79
N GLN A 481 -7.46 -18.17 25.87
CA GLN A 481 -7.78 -17.45 27.11
C GLN A 481 -6.53 -16.86 27.78
N THR A 482 -5.45 -17.64 27.77
CA THR A 482 -4.14 -17.26 28.29
C THR A 482 -3.10 -17.37 27.18
N PRO A 483 -2.03 -16.55 27.21
CA PRO A 483 -0.95 -16.69 26.24
C PRO A 483 -0.34 -18.10 26.25
N VAL A 484 -0.08 -18.63 25.07
CA VAL A 484 0.61 -19.88 24.81
C VAL A 484 2.10 -19.67 25.02
N THR A 485 2.76 -20.60 25.70
CA THR A 485 4.23 -20.61 25.83
C THR A 485 4.81 -21.66 24.89
N LEU A 486 5.61 -21.23 23.91
CA LEU A 486 6.41 -22.12 23.06
C LEU A 486 7.88 -22.07 23.48
N ARG A 487 8.50 -23.24 23.67
CA ARG A 487 9.96 -23.35 23.85
C ARG A 487 10.65 -23.35 22.48
N PRO A 488 11.94 -22.99 22.39
CA PRO A 488 12.69 -23.12 21.15
C PRO A 488 12.57 -24.55 20.57
N GLY A 489 12.25 -24.67 19.29
CA GLY A 489 12.06 -25.95 18.58
C GLY A 489 10.70 -26.61 18.80
N ALA A 490 9.83 -26.06 19.65
CA ALA A 490 8.45 -26.52 19.79
C ALA A 490 7.58 -25.96 18.67
N LYS A 491 6.44 -26.62 18.42
CA LYS A 491 5.42 -26.17 17.48
C LYS A 491 4.05 -26.14 18.14
N LEU A 492 3.21 -25.20 17.74
CA LEU A 492 1.78 -25.15 18.05
C LEU A 492 1.01 -25.47 16.77
N ASP A 493 0.18 -26.50 16.78
CA ASP A 493 -0.74 -26.81 15.69
C ASP A 493 -2.16 -26.40 16.05
N VAL A 494 -2.78 -25.58 15.21
CA VAL A 494 -4.16 -25.10 15.33
C VAL A 494 -4.99 -25.82 14.26
N PRO A 495 -5.91 -26.74 14.63
CA PRO A 495 -6.58 -27.62 13.68
C PRO A 495 -7.76 -26.94 12.97
N VAL A 496 -7.51 -25.79 12.36
CA VAL A 496 -8.54 -24.92 11.77
C VAL A 496 -9.31 -25.57 10.61
N ASN A 497 -8.69 -26.49 9.87
CA ASN A 497 -9.35 -27.17 8.75
C ASN A 497 -10.48 -28.09 9.22
N LEU A 498 -10.39 -28.57 10.46
CA LEU A 498 -11.38 -29.44 11.09
C LEU A 498 -12.44 -28.66 11.89
N TRP A 499 -12.25 -27.35 12.05
CA TRP A 499 -13.11 -26.52 12.87
C TRP A 499 -14.33 -26.05 12.09
N THR A 500 -15.51 -26.36 12.63
CA THR A 500 -16.80 -25.97 12.05
C THR A 500 -17.28 -24.59 12.51
N GLY A 501 -16.57 -23.96 13.46
CA GLY A 501 -17.01 -22.73 14.12
C GLY A 501 -17.89 -22.95 15.36
N TRP A 502 -18.50 -24.14 15.51
CA TRP A 502 -19.49 -24.41 16.57
C TRP A 502 -18.97 -25.33 17.68
N THR A 503 -17.94 -26.12 17.37
CA THR A 503 -17.29 -26.99 18.35
C THR A 503 -16.16 -26.25 19.06
N PRO A 504 -15.79 -26.65 20.29
CA PRO A 504 -14.57 -26.14 20.91
C PRO A 504 -13.35 -26.35 20.01
N LEU A 505 -12.50 -25.32 19.88
CA LEU A 505 -11.24 -25.40 19.16
C LEU A 505 -10.11 -25.63 20.16
N THR A 506 -9.28 -26.64 19.95
CA THR A 506 -8.14 -26.95 20.82
C THR A 506 -6.88 -27.07 19.97
N ALA A 507 -5.95 -26.15 20.17
CA ALA A 507 -4.63 -26.22 19.58
C ALA A 507 -3.73 -27.17 20.39
N THR A 508 -2.63 -27.62 19.78
CA THR A 508 -1.74 -28.62 20.36
C THR A 508 -0.30 -28.13 20.31
N VAL A 509 0.34 -27.95 21.47
CA VAL A 509 1.78 -27.71 21.57
C VAL A 509 2.52 -29.04 21.56
N ARG A 510 3.46 -29.21 20.64
CA ARG A 510 4.39 -30.34 20.57
C ARG A 510 5.81 -29.87 20.84
N ALA A 511 6.45 -30.47 21.83
CA ALA A 511 7.84 -30.18 22.20
C ALA A 511 8.57 -31.50 22.49
N GLY A 512 9.37 -31.96 21.52
CA GLY A 512 9.96 -33.31 21.58
C GLY A 512 8.87 -34.38 21.61
N GLY A 513 8.91 -35.28 22.60
CA GLY A 513 7.88 -36.31 22.80
C GLY A 513 6.65 -35.86 23.61
N SER A 514 6.60 -34.61 24.10
CA SER A 514 5.49 -34.10 24.90
C SER A 514 4.45 -33.38 24.05
N THR A 515 3.17 -33.56 24.41
CA THR A 515 2.02 -32.93 23.76
C THR A 515 1.13 -32.27 24.80
N THR A 516 0.82 -30.99 24.64
CA THR A 516 -0.02 -30.22 25.55
C THR A 516 -1.19 -29.59 24.80
N ALA A 517 -2.41 -29.80 25.27
CA ALA A 517 -3.61 -29.17 24.72
C ALA A 517 -3.74 -27.71 25.17
N VAL A 518 -4.13 -26.84 24.24
CA VAL A 518 -4.35 -25.41 24.45
C VAL A 518 -5.76 -25.06 23.97
N PRO A 519 -6.74 -24.86 24.87
CA PRO A 519 -8.10 -24.55 24.47
C PRO A 519 -8.21 -23.09 23.97
N LEU A 520 -8.97 -22.92 22.88
CA LEU A 520 -9.41 -21.62 22.39
C LEU A 520 -10.90 -21.47 22.73
N THR A 521 -11.28 -20.30 23.25
CA THR A 521 -12.68 -19.99 23.58
C THR A 521 -13.39 -19.44 22.38
N VAL A 522 -14.42 -20.16 21.92
CA VAL A 522 -15.31 -19.74 20.84
C VAL A 522 -16.17 -18.55 21.30
N ARG A 523 -16.35 -17.56 20.44
CA ARG A 523 -17.15 -16.36 20.69
C ARG A 523 -18.35 -16.23 19.76
#